data_AF-A0A1Z4V615-F1
#
_entry.id   AF-A0A1Z4V615-F1
#
_cell.length_a   1.000
_cell.length_b   1.000
_cell.length_c   1.000
_cell.angle_alpha   90.00
_cell.angle_beta   90.00
_cell.angle_gamma   90.00
#
_symmetry.space_group_name_H-M   'P 1'
#
loop_
_entity.id
_entity.type
_entity.pdbx_description
1 polymer ?
#
loop_
_entity_poly.entity_id
_entity_poly.type
_entity_poly.pdbx_seq_one_letter_code
_entity_poly.pdbx_strand_id
1 'polypeptide(L)' 'MMTRQPHDHDQLAKEYLEELLAPLGKVETSKDVKSEVQEIDVWFVPILKVHKLLRR' A
#
# COMPACT_ATOMS: atom_id res chain seq x y z
N MET A 1 5.34 -30.73 11.63
CA MET A 1 5.47 -29.46 12.38
C MET A 1 6.78 -28.82 11.94
N MET A 2 6.68 -27.79 11.10
CA MET A 2 7.74 -26.95 10.46
C MET A 2 7.02 -26.32 9.25
N THR A 3 7.01 -25.05 8.92
CA THR A 3 7.49 -23.77 9.47
C THR A 3 6.64 -22.75 8.71
N ARG A 4 6.04 -21.75 9.36
CA ARG A 4 5.31 -20.66 8.67
C ARG A 4 6.24 -20.12 7.58
N GLN A 5 5.85 -20.28 6.31
CA GLN A 5 6.75 -19.96 5.21
C GLN A 5 6.97 -18.44 5.22
N PRO A 6 8.20 -17.94 5.04
CA PRO A 6 8.45 -16.50 4.99
C PRO A 6 7.56 -15.77 3.98
N HIS A 7 7.18 -16.47 2.91
CA HIS A 7 6.29 -16.00 1.85
C HIS A 7 4.88 -15.63 2.31
N ASP A 8 4.36 -16.28 3.37
CA ASP A 8 3.03 -15.95 3.90
C ASP A 8 3.03 -14.62 4.64
N HIS A 9 4.18 -14.23 5.21
CA HIS A 9 4.31 -12.99 5.98
C HIS A 9 4.38 -11.76 5.07
N ASP A 10 5.06 -11.86 3.92
CA ASP A 10 5.14 -10.77 2.95
C ASP A 10 3.78 -10.49 2.32
N GLN A 11 3.05 -11.55 1.94
CA GLN A 11 1.71 -11.40 1.37
C GLN A 11 0.73 -10.84 2.39
N LEU A 12 0.78 -11.33 3.63
CA LEU A 12 -0.04 -10.82 4.74
C LEU A 12 0.26 -9.34 5.05
N ALA A 13 1.53 -8.95 5.04
CA ALA A 13 1.91 -7.56 5.28
C ALA A 13 1.38 -6.62 4.19
N LYS A 14 1.46 -7.04 2.92
CA LYS A 14 0.90 -6.29 1.78
C LYS A 14 -0.61 -6.13 1.89
N GLU A 15 -1.33 -7.23 2.14
CA GLU A 15 -2.79 -7.22 2.32
C GLU A 15 -3.25 -6.41 3.53
N TYR A 16 -2.54 -6.54 4.67
CA TYR A 16 -2.83 -5.76 5.87
C TYR A 16 -2.64 -4.26 5.65
N LEU A 17 -1.59 -3.87 4.93
CA LEU A 17 -1.32 -2.47 4.63
C LEU A 17 -2.35 -1.92 3.63
N GLU A 18 -2.80 -2.72 2.67
CA GLU A 18 -3.89 -2.36 1.76
C GLU A 18 -5.21 -2.12 2.49
N GLU A 19 -5.66 -3.04 3.32
CA GLU A 19 -6.89 -2.91 4.11
C GLU A 19 -6.87 -1.69 5.06
N LEU A 20 -5.73 -1.44 5.70
CA LEU A 20 -5.56 -0.31 6.62
C LEU A 20 -5.60 1.05 5.90
N LEU A 21 -5.02 1.11 4.70
CA LEU A 21 -4.83 2.35 3.95
C LEU A 21 -5.94 2.62 2.91
N ALA A 22 -6.68 1.60 2.49
CA ALA A 22 -7.85 1.71 1.61
C ALA A 22 -8.88 2.80 2.03
N PRO A 23 -9.22 2.97 3.33
CA PRO A 23 -10.12 4.06 3.74
C PRO A 23 -9.47 5.45 3.72
N LEU A 24 -8.14 5.53 3.69
CA LEU A 24 -7.37 6.77 3.73
C LEU A 24 -6.94 7.25 2.34
N GLY A 25 -6.89 6.36 1.36
CA GLY A 25 -6.29 6.63 0.07
C GLY A 25 -6.42 5.49 -0.93
N LYS A 26 -5.80 5.67 -2.10
CA LYS A 26 -5.59 4.59 -3.05
C LYS A 26 -4.28 3.88 -2.69
N VAL A 27 -4.34 2.58 -2.43
CA VAL A 27 -3.15 1.71 -2.37
C VAL A 27 -3.01 0.96 -3.69
N GLU A 28 -1.78 0.84 -4.18
CA GLU A 28 -1.37 -0.09 -5.23
C GLU A 28 -0.24 -0.94 -4.67
N THR A 29 -0.45 -2.25 -4.52
CA THR A 29 0.59 -3.20 -4.12
C THR A 29 1.29 -3.77 -5.36
N SER A 30 2.59 -4.08 -5.26
CA SER A 30 3.40 -4.69 -6.33
C SER A 30 3.40 -3.90 -7.65
N LYS A 31 3.89 -2.67 -7.62
CA LYS A 31 3.94 -1.79 -8.79
C LYS A 31 5.29 -1.90 -9.50
N ASP A 32 5.25 -2.38 -10.75
CA ASP A 32 6.41 -2.43 -11.65
C ASP A 32 6.84 -1.02 -12.12
N VAL A 33 8.07 -0.62 -11.76
CA VAL A 33 8.67 0.62 -12.26
C VAL A 33 9.44 0.30 -13.54
N LYS A 34 8.79 0.50 -14.70
CA LYS A 34 9.33 0.15 -16.04
C LYS A 34 10.69 0.77 -16.43
N SER A 35 11.25 1.65 -15.61
CA SER A 35 12.55 2.31 -15.86
C SER A 35 13.67 1.90 -14.90
N GLU A 36 13.39 1.11 -13.86
CA GLU A 36 14.39 0.62 -12.89
C GLU A 36 14.16 -0.86 -12.58
N VAL A 37 15.22 -1.59 -12.19
CA VAL A 37 15.11 -2.98 -11.70
C VAL A 37 14.67 -2.97 -10.24
N GLN A 38 13.64 -2.19 -9.92
CA GLN A 38 13.08 -2.07 -8.58
C GLN A 38 11.56 -2.16 -8.65
N GLU A 39 11.00 -2.99 -7.78
CA GLU A 39 9.57 -3.13 -7.57
C GLU A 39 9.16 -2.30 -6.34
N ILE A 40 8.04 -1.61 -6.44
CA ILE A 40 7.46 -0.95 -5.27
C ILE A 40 6.47 -1.92 -4.64
N ASP A 41 6.82 -2.44 -3.46
CA ASP A 41 5.95 -3.37 -2.73
C ASP A 41 4.59 -2.76 -2.38
N VAL A 42 4.59 -1.50 -1.92
CA VAL A 42 3.35 -0.76 -1.64
C VAL A 42 3.48 0.71 -2.02
N TRP A 43 2.58 1.15 -2.90
CA TRP A 43 2.43 2.53 -3.34
C TRP A 43 1.12 3.10 -2.77
N PHE A 44 1.24 4.00 -1.80
CA PHE A 44 0.08 4.65 -1.17
C PHE A 44 -0.08 6.10 -1.66
N VAL A 45 -1.26 6.42 -2.19
CA VAL A 45 -1.68 7.76 -2.57
C VAL A 45 -2.79 8.21 -1.61
N PRO A 46 -2.50 9.08 -0.62
CA PRO A 46 -3.52 9.54 0.31
C PRO A 46 -4.58 10.35 -0.43
N ILE A 47 -5.86 10.11 -0.10
CA ILE A 47 -6.92 11.03 -0.49
C ILE A 47 -6.79 12.22 0.46
N LEU A 48 -6.18 13.30 -0.04
CA LEU A 48 -6.28 14.60 0.60
C LEU A 48 -7.76 14.99 0.58
N LYS A 49 -8.48 14.61 1.64
CA LYS A 49 -9.68 15.34 2.06
C LYS A 49 -9.17 16.70 2.50
N VAL A 50 -8.90 17.57 1.52
CA VAL A 50 -8.92 19.01 1.72
C VAL A 50 -10.36 19.28 2.10
N HIS A 51 -10.67 19.12 3.38
CA HIS A 51 -11.80 19.79 3.98
C HIS A 51 -11.58 21.23 3.54
N LYS A 52 -12.41 21.72 2.61
CA LYS A 52 -12.43 23.11 2.17
C LYS A 52 -12.79 23.96 3.38
N LEU A 53 -11.87 24.04 4.33
CA LEU A 53 -11.95 24.85 5.51
C LEU A 53 -11.20 26.12 5.14
N LEU A 54 -11.98 27.18 4.98
CA LEU A 54 -11.57 28.55 4.72
C LEU A 54 -10.88 28.81 3.37
N ARG A 55 -11.70 29.15 2.38
CA ARG A 55 -11.70 30.55 1.95
C ARG A 55 -13.12 31.07 2.02
N ARG A 56 -13.38 31.78 3.12
CA ARG A 56 -14.47 32.76 3.23
C ARG A 56 -14.24 33.87 2.20
#